data_AF-A0A6J4NIQ5-F1
#
_entry.id   AF-A0A6J4NIQ5-F1
#
_cell.length_a   1.000
_cell.length_b   1.000
_cell.length_c   1.000
_cell.angle_alpha   90.00
_cell.angle_beta   90.00
_cell.angle_gamma   90.00
#
_symmetry.space_group_name_H-M   'P 1'
#
loop_
_entity.id
_entity.type
_entity.pdbx_description
1 polymer ?
#
loop_
_entity_poly.entity_id
_entity_poly.type
_entity_poly.pdbx_seq_one_letter_code
_entity_poly.pdbx_strand_id
1 'polypeptide(L)'
;MYAGEDAVTGRERRLVELIPPGPKAAKQAEEARTRLLNQVDEKRQPRTSVTVSQLLDQHFQLSTWERSTSETYAGYTSKHIRPLIGTVQVGSLDARVFDSFYAELRRCRDHCGRKRYVDHRTPHPHECDERCRMHECRPLGASTIRQVHF
;
A
#
# COMPACT_ATOMS: atom_id res chain seq x y z
N MET A 1 15.32 23.19 -2.73
CA MET A 1 16.28 22.23 -3.33
C MET A 1 15.55 21.28 -4.26
N TYR A 2 16.23 20.81 -5.31
CA TYR A 2 15.69 19.82 -6.24
C TYR A 2 15.66 18.44 -5.60
N ALA A 3 14.54 17.72 -5.74
CA ALA A 3 14.31 16.41 -5.13
C ALA A 3 13.99 15.31 -6.15
N GLY A 4 14.30 15.55 -7.44
CA GLY A 4 14.00 14.63 -8.54
C GLY A 4 12.68 14.92 -9.25
N GLU A 5 12.34 14.06 -10.20
CA GLU A 5 11.07 14.09 -10.94
C GLU A 5 10.07 13.12 -10.32
N ASP A 6 8.81 13.53 -10.31
CA ASP A 6 7.71 12.65 -9.93
C ASP A 6 7.50 11.58 -11.01
N ALA A 7 7.64 10.30 -10.67
CA ALA A 7 7.67 9.22 -11.67
C ALA A 7 6.31 8.93 -12.33
N VAL A 8 5.22 9.58 -11.90
CA VAL A 8 3.89 9.43 -12.51
C VAL A 8 3.52 10.65 -13.35
N THR A 9 3.89 11.85 -12.91
CA THR A 9 3.53 13.09 -13.61
C THR A 9 4.66 13.69 -14.45
N GLY A 10 5.90 13.24 -14.26
CA GLY A 10 7.10 13.76 -14.92
C GLY A 10 7.49 15.18 -14.50
N ARG A 11 6.85 15.74 -13.45
CA ARG A 11 7.11 17.11 -13.00
C ARG A 11 8.24 17.17 -11.98
N GLU A 12 9.02 18.25 -12.02
CA GLU A 12 10.06 18.51 -11.03
C GLU A 12 9.47 18.64 -9.61
N ARG A 13 10.07 17.96 -8.64
CA ARG A 13 9.78 18.13 -7.22
C ARG A 13 10.84 18.97 -6.55
N ARG A 14 10.39 19.96 -5.77
CA ARG A 14 11.25 20.83 -4.98
C ARG A 14 10.86 20.79 -3.51
N LEU A 15 11.86 20.70 -2.65
CA LEU A 15 11.72 20.86 -1.21
C LEU A 15 12.04 22.30 -0.82
N VAL A 16 11.12 22.91 -0.08
CA VAL A 16 11.22 24.30 0.37
C VAL A 16 10.85 24.35 1.84
N GLU A 17 11.72 24.92 2.66
CA GLU A 17 11.47 25.25 4.06
C GLU A 17 11.65 26.76 4.21
N LEU A 18 10.61 27.44 4.71
CA LEU A 18 10.64 28.88 4.95
C LEU A 18 11.18 29.14 6.36
N ILE A 19 12.35 29.78 6.46
CA ILE A 19 12.94 30.17 7.73
C ILE A 19 12.53 31.62 8.05
N PRO A 20 11.93 31.88 9.21
CA PRO A 20 11.53 33.23 9.59
C PRO A 20 12.75 34.15 9.75
N PRO A 21 12.62 35.44 9.41
CA PRO A 21 13.72 36.39 9.51
C PRO A 21 14.13 36.61 10.97
N GLY A 22 15.44 36.61 11.22
CA GLY A 22 16.01 36.81 12.55
C GLY A 22 17.54 36.73 12.56
N PRO A 23 18.18 37.09 13.68
CA PRO A 23 19.65 37.13 13.78
C PRO A 23 20.33 35.76 13.58
N LYS A 24 19.59 34.66 13.76
CA LYS A 24 20.07 33.28 13.53
C LYS A 24 19.57 32.67 12.22
N ALA A 25 18.86 33.43 11.38
CA ALA A 25 18.22 32.90 10.18
C ALA A 25 19.21 32.26 9.20
N ALA A 26 20.42 32.83 9.06
CA ALA A 26 21.46 32.26 8.21
C ALA A 26 21.89 30.85 8.68
N LYS A 27 22.13 30.69 9.99
CA LYS A 27 22.50 29.40 10.57
C LYS A 27 21.37 28.38 10.48
N GLN A 28 20.13 28.81 10.74
CA GLN A 28 18.94 27.96 10.62
C GLN A 28 18.68 27.52 9.17
N ALA A 29 18.93 28.39 8.19
CA ALA A 29 18.83 28.05 6.78
C ALA A 29 19.89 27.01 6.36
N GLU A 30 21.10 27.09 6.91
CA GLU A 30 22.16 26.13 6.65
C GLU A 30 21.86 24.76 7.28
N GLU A 31 21.35 24.74 8.52
CA GLU A 31 20.87 23.51 9.18
C GLU A 31 19.69 22.89 8.41
N ALA A 32 18.72 23.69 7.96
CA ALA A 32 17.59 23.24 7.15
C ALA A 32 18.06 22.70 5.79
N ARG A 33 19.06 23.33 5.15
CA ARG A 33 19.67 22.83 3.92
C ARG A 33 20.29 21.45 4.13
N THR A 34 21.12 21.28 5.16
CA THR A 34 21.73 19.98 5.45
C THR A 34 20.68 18.90 5.74
N ARG A 35 19.62 19.24 6.47
CA ARG A 35 18.50 18.33 6.73
C ARG A 35 17.76 17.91 5.46
N LEU A 36 17.46 18.87 4.58
CA LEU A 36 16.79 18.62 3.31
C LEU A 36 17.67 17.83 2.33
N LEU A 37 18.99 18.04 2.31
CA LEU A 37 19.94 17.24 1.54
C LEU A 37 19.93 15.79 2.00
N ASN A 38 20.02 15.56 3.32
CA ASN A 38 19.95 14.22 3.89
C ASN A 38 18.62 13.52 3.54
N GLN A 39 17.49 14.24 3.53
CA GLN A 39 16.20 13.65 3.11
C GLN A 39 16.18 13.20 1.64
N VAL A 40 16.88 13.93 0.76
CA VAL A 40 17.02 13.59 -0.65
C VAL A 40 17.95 12.38 -0.81
N ASP A 41 19.11 12.39 -0.14
CA ASP A 41 20.13 11.35 -0.24
C ASP A 41 19.67 10.01 0.37
N GLU A 42 18.98 10.06 1.52
CA GLU A 42 18.46 8.86 2.17
C GLU A 42 17.27 8.23 1.42
N LYS A 43 16.85 8.79 0.28
CA LYS A 43 15.67 8.36 -0.50
C LYS A 43 14.41 8.17 0.36
N ARG A 44 14.32 8.87 1.50
CA ARG A 44 13.24 8.74 2.49
C ARG A 44 11.91 9.33 2.00
N GLN A 45 11.91 9.97 0.84
CA GLN A 45 10.69 10.51 0.23
C GLN A 45 10.25 9.64 -0.95
N PRO A 46 8.98 9.18 -0.92
CA PRO A 46 8.36 8.50 -2.05
C PRO A 46 8.52 9.31 -3.33
N ARG A 47 9.15 8.74 -4.37
CA ARG A 47 9.32 9.36 -5.70
C ARG A 47 7.98 9.71 -6.36
N THR A 48 6.88 9.17 -5.85
CA THR A 48 5.50 9.38 -6.31
C THR A 48 4.58 9.47 -5.09
N SER A 49 3.67 10.45 -5.08
CA SER A 49 2.62 10.56 -4.05
C SER A 49 1.43 9.61 -4.28
N VAL A 50 1.51 8.82 -5.36
CA VAL A 50 0.47 7.90 -5.81
C VAL A 50 0.39 6.69 -4.90
N THR A 51 -0.83 6.29 -4.57
CA THR A 51 -1.12 5.11 -3.77
C THR A 51 -1.05 3.83 -4.59
N VAL A 52 -0.83 2.69 -3.93
CA VAL A 52 -0.87 1.37 -4.59
C VAL A 52 -2.20 1.16 -5.32
N SER A 53 -3.33 1.56 -4.71
CA SER A 53 -4.65 1.41 -5.34
C SER A 53 -4.76 2.15 -6.67
N GLN A 54 -4.28 3.40 -6.71
CA GLN A 54 -4.31 4.23 -7.92
C GLN A 54 -3.41 3.69 -9.02
N LEU A 55 -2.22 3.20 -8.66
CA LEU A 55 -1.30 2.59 -9.62
C LEU A 55 -1.89 1.28 -10.19
N LEU A 56 -2.58 0.49 -9.35
CA LEU A 56 -3.29 -0.71 -9.80
C LEU A 56 -4.46 -0.35 -10.73
N ASP A 57 -5.22 0.71 -10.44
CA ASP A 57 -6.29 1.18 -11.33
C ASP A 57 -5.74 1.55 -12.72
N GLN A 58 -4.63 2.28 -12.77
CA GLN A 58 -3.95 2.59 -14.03
C GLN A 58 -3.41 1.33 -14.74
N HIS A 59 -2.84 0.39 -13.98
CA HIS A 59 -2.33 -0.87 -14.53
C HIS A 59 -3.46 -1.66 -15.20
N PHE A 60 -4.60 -1.84 -14.54
CA PHE A 60 -5.75 -2.57 -15.11
C PHE A 60 -6.34 -1.88 -16.34
N GLN A 61 -6.33 -0.54 -16.40
CA GLN A 61 -6.80 0.19 -17.58
C GLN A 61 -5.93 -0.03 -18.82
N LEU A 62 -4.61 -0.17 -18.63
CA LEU A 62 -3.65 -0.39 -19.72
C LEU A 62 -3.47 -1.87 -20.08
N SER A 63 -3.99 -2.78 -19.27
CA SER A 63 -3.79 -4.22 -19.43
C SER A 63 -4.67 -4.80 -20.54
N THR A 64 -4.05 -5.43 -21.55
CA THR A 64 -4.74 -6.11 -22.65
C THR A 64 -5.05 -7.59 -22.32
N TRP A 65 -5.46 -7.88 -21.09
CA TRP A 65 -5.68 -9.27 -20.65
C TRP A 65 -7.02 -9.84 -21.10
N GLU A 66 -7.08 -11.17 -21.22
CA GLU A 66 -8.33 -11.90 -21.39
C GLU A 66 -9.27 -11.63 -20.21
N ARG A 67 -10.58 -11.50 -20.49
CA ARG A 67 -11.60 -11.07 -19.51
C ARG A 67 -11.59 -11.90 -18.22
N SER A 68 -11.55 -13.23 -18.34
CA SER A 68 -11.53 -14.18 -17.22
C SER A 68 -10.31 -14.01 -16.31
N THR A 69 -9.15 -13.75 -16.92
CA THR A 69 -7.89 -13.50 -16.21
C THR A 69 -7.95 -12.16 -15.49
N SER A 70 -8.43 -11.11 -16.17
CA SER A 70 -8.62 -9.78 -15.58
C SER A 70 -9.55 -9.81 -14.36
N GLU A 71 -10.68 -10.52 -14.45
CA GLU A 71 -11.62 -10.69 -13.33
C GLU A 71 -10.97 -11.37 -12.12
N THR A 72 -10.15 -12.40 -12.36
CA THR A 72 -9.44 -13.12 -11.29
C THR A 72 -8.45 -12.21 -10.57
N TYR A 73 -7.60 -11.51 -11.32
CA TYR A 73 -6.60 -10.58 -10.75
C TYR A 73 -7.26 -9.37 -10.07
N ALA A 74 -8.36 -8.85 -10.63
CA ALA A 74 -9.14 -7.81 -9.99
C ALA A 74 -9.73 -8.29 -8.65
N GLY A 75 -10.23 -9.53 -8.60
CA GLY A 75 -10.72 -10.15 -7.38
C GLY A 75 -9.65 -10.27 -6.30
N TYR A 76 -8.46 -10.78 -6.64
CA TYR A 76 -7.34 -10.84 -5.70
C TYR A 76 -6.87 -9.46 -5.25
N THR A 77 -6.84 -8.50 -6.16
CA THR A 77 -6.47 -7.12 -5.84
C THR A 77 -7.46 -6.51 -4.85
N SER A 78 -8.75 -6.64 -5.12
CA SER A 78 -9.80 -6.08 -4.26
C SER A 78 -9.85 -6.76 -2.89
N LYS A 79 -9.64 -8.07 -2.81
CA LYS A 79 -9.73 -8.81 -1.54
C LYS A 79 -8.44 -8.74 -0.73
N HIS A 80 -7.27 -8.76 -1.38
CA HIS A 80 -6.01 -8.96 -0.68
C HIS A 80 -5.09 -7.74 -0.70
N ILE A 81 -4.95 -7.05 -1.83
CA ILE A 81 -3.97 -5.96 -1.95
C ILE A 81 -4.55 -4.65 -1.43
N ARG A 82 -5.72 -4.23 -1.94
CA ARG A 82 -6.34 -2.94 -1.59
C ARG A 82 -6.60 -2.77 -0.09
N PRO A 83 -7.15 -3.76 0.64
CA PRO A 83 -7.47 -3.58 2.05
C PRO A 83 -6.22 -3.47 2.96
N LEU A 84 -5.10 -4.06 2.53
CA LEU A 84 -3.90 -4.15 3.37
C LEU A 84 -2.88 -3.04 3.08
N ILE A 85 -2.59 -2.80 1.79
CA ILE A 85 -1.56 -1.84 1.37
C ILE A 85 -2.07 -0.84 0.34
N GLY A 86 -3.36 -0.85 0.00
CA GLY A 86 -3.92 -0.03 -1.05
C GLY A 86 -3.78 1.47 -0.83
N THR A 87 -3.77 1.94 0.43
CA THR A 87 -3.62 3.35 0.79
C THR A 87 -2.17 3.78 0.95
N VAL A 88 -1.22 2.84 0.93
CA VAL A 88 0.20 3.13 1.06
C VAL A 88 0.69 3.81 -0.21
N GLN A 89 1.52 4.85 -0.06
CA GLN A 89 2.15 5.51 -1.20
C GLN A 89 3.22 4.58 -1.78
N VAL A 90 3.27 4.45 -3.10
CA VAL A 90 4.14 3.49 -3.79
C VAL A 90 5.60 3.73 -3.44
N GLY A 91 6.06 4.97 -3.36
CA GLY A 91 7.45 5.25 -2.97
C GLY A 91 7.73 5.10 -1.46
N SER A 92 6.73 4.79 -0.64
CA SER A 92 6.91 4.40 0.78
C SER A 92 6.86 2.89 0.99
N LEU A 93 6.69 2.11 -0.08
CA LEU A 93 6.79 0.65 -0.01
C LEU A 93 8.23 0.25 0.27
N ASP A 94 8.44 -0.37 1.41
CA ASP A 94 9.71 -0.96 1.82
C ASP A 94 9.54 -2.45 2.15
N ALA A 95 10.66 -3.12 2.42
CA ALA A 95 10.67 -4.54 2.77
C ALA A 95 9.79 -4.86 3.99
N ARG A 96 9.72 -3.95 4.97
CA ARG A 96 8.91 -4.15 6.18
C ARG A 96 7.42 -4.14 5.89
N VAL A 97 6.97 -3.23 5.01
CA VAL A 97 5.58 -3.20 4.54
C VAL A 97 5.25 -4.51 3.83
N PHE A 98 6.12 -4.98 2.92
CA PHE A 98 5.91 -6.25 2.22
C PHE A 98 5.89 -7.45 3.17
N ASP A 99 6.81 -7.52 4.13
CA ASP A 99 6.83 -8.60 5.12
C ASP A 99 5.53 -8.64 5.94
N SER A 100 5.04 -7.49 6.37
CA SER A 100 3.78 -7.40 7.10
C SER A 100 2.57 -7.83 6.24
N PHE A 101 2.58 -7.46 4.96
CA PHE A 101 1.56 -7.84 4.00
C PHE A 101 1.54 -9.36 3.78
N TYR A 102 2.69 -9.97 3.48
CA TYR A 102 2.78 -11.42 3.27
C TYR A 102 2.56 -12.21 4.57
N ALA A 103 2.92 -11.66 5.73
CA ALA A 103 2.59 -12.27 7.02
C ALA A 103 1.07 -12.33 7.23
N GLU A 104 0.33 -11.28 6.86
CA GLU A 104 -1.12 -11.27 6.95
C GLU A 104 -1.76 -12.27 5.98
N LEU A 105 -1.28 -12.35 4.72
CA LEU A 105 -1.75 -13.36 3.76
C LEU A 105 -1.53 -14.80 4.26
N ARG A 106 -0.40 -15.06 4.94
CA ARG A 106 -0.11 -16.36 5.57
C ARG A 106 -0.86 -16.58 6.88
N ARG A 107 -1.42 -15.53 7.49
CA ARG A 107 -2.18 -15.63 8.74
C ARG A 107 -3.65 -15.95 8.46
N CYS A 108 -4.31 -15.10 7.67
CA CYS A 108 -5.74 -15.19 7.45
C CYS A 108 -6.12 -14.65 6.07
N ARG A 109 -6.69 -15.48 5.21
CA ARG A 109 -7.18 -15.09 3.88
C ARG A 109 -8.31 -14.06 3.89
N ASP A 110 -8.98 -13.90 5.02
CA ASP A 110 -10.10 -12.98 5.23
C ASP A 110 -9.67 -11.71 5.98
N HIS A 111 -8.37 -11.57 6.28
CA HIS A 111 -7.77 -10.35 6.86
C HIS A 111 -8.50 -9.85 8.11
N CYS A 112 -8.84 -10.78 9.00
CA CYS A 112 -9.75 -10.55 10.13
C CYS A 112 -9.28 -9.52 11.17
N GLY A 113 -8.05 -8.98 11.05
CA GLY A 113 -7.49 -8.06 12.03
C GLY A 113 -7.45 -8.63 13.44
N ARG A 114 -7.33 -9.96 13.58
CA ARG A 114 -7.38 -10.73 14.85
C ARG A 114 -8.70 -10.59 15.63
N LYS A 115 -9.76 -10.12 14.97
CA LYS A 115 -11.09 -10.04 15.59
C LYS A 115 -11.71 -11.44 15.66
N ARG A 116 -12.39 -11.72 16.77
CA ARG A 116 -13.23 -12.91 16.93
C ARG A 116 -14.61 -12.58 16.38
N TYR A 117 -15.05 -13.30 15.36
CA TYR A 117 -16.39 -13.17 14.77
C TYR A 117 -16.86 -14.55 14.31
N VAL A 118 -18.12 -14.63 13.92
CA VAL A 118 -18.73 -15.86 13.39
C VAL A 118 -18.68 -15.80 11.87
N ASP A 119 -18.12 -16.84 11.27
CA ASP A 119 -18.23 -17.10 9.84
C ASP A 119 -19.63 -17.63 9.56
N HIS A 120 -20.47 -16.75 9.02
CA HIS A 120 -21.83 -17.08 8.64
C HIS A 120 -21.87 -17.82 7.29
N ARG A 121 -22.81 -18.75 7.15
CA ARG A 121 -23.01 -19.50 5.89
C ARG A 121 -23.45 -18.61 4.73
N THR A 122 -24.14 -17.51 5.02
CA THR A 122 -24.61 -16.55 4.02
C THR A 122 -24.53 -15.13 4.56
N PRO A 123 -24.32 -14.13 3.70
CA PRO A 123 -24.36 -12.73 4.10
C PRO A 123 -25.78 -12.21 4.40
N HIS A 124 -26.82 -12.95 3.99
CA HIS A 124 -28.22 -12.59 4.22
C HIS A 124 -28.66 -12.89 5.67
N PRO A 125 -29.66 -12.15 6.20
CA PRO A 125 -30.24 -12.44 7.52
C PRO A 125 -30.70 -13.89 7.63
N HIS A 126 -30.29 -14.57 8.70
CA HIS A 126 -30.69 -15.94 9.03
C HIS A 126 -30.50 -16.17 10.53
N GLU A 127 -31.17 -17.18 11.06
CA GLU A 127 -30.83 -17.74 12.37
C GLU A 127 -29.60 -18.64 12.23
N CYS A 128 -28.62 -18.43 13.13
CA CYS A 128 -27.39 -19.22 13.15
C CYS A 128 -27.72 -20.69 13.45
N ASP A 129 -27.20 -21.57 12.60
CA ASP A 129 -27.21 -23.02 12.81
C ASP A 129 -25.77 -23.55 12.91
N GLU A 130 -25.59 -24.88 12.96
CA GLU A 130 -24.29 -25.55 13.08
C GLU A 130 -23.31 -25.25 11.92
N ARG A 131 -23.77 -24.62 10.84
CA ARG A 131 -22.94 -24.18 9.72
C ARG A 131 -22.31 -22.81 9.97
N CYS A 132 -22.83 -22.04 10.92
CA CYS A 132 -22.21 -20.80 11.38
C CYS A 132 -21.20 -21.13 12.46
N ARG A 133 -19.92 -20.86 12.20
CA ARG A 133 -18.82 -21.29 13.10
C ARG A 133 -17.95 -20.12 13.50
N MET A 134 -17.31 -20.24 14.65
CA MET A 134 -16.30 -19.25 15.05
C MET A 134 -15.21 -19.18 13.98
N HIS A 135 -14.85 -17.95 13.62
CA HIS A 135 -13.83 -17.72 12.62
C HIS A 135 -12.50 -18.37 13.01
N GLU A 136 -11.97 -19.17 12.11
CA GLU A 136 -10.67 -19.79 12.23
C GLU A 136 -9.75 -19.21 11.17
N CYS A 137 -8.63 -18.62 11.61
CA CYS A 137 -7.65 -18.05 10.70
C CYS A 137 -7.03 -19.16 9.84
N ARG A 138 -7.21 -19.05 8.53
CA ARG A 138 -6.60 -19.96 7.55
C ARG A 138 -5.76 -19.17 6.54
N PRO A 139 -4.55 -19.63 6.22
CA PRO A 139 -3.68 -18.97 5.26
C PRO A 139 -4.35 -18.89 3.88
N LEU A 140 -3.96 -17.88 3.11
CA LEU A 140 -4.22 -17.86 1.67
C LEU A 140 -3.45 -19.01 1.00
N GLY A 141 -4.04 -19.62 -0.03
CA GLY A 141 -3.41 -20.73 -0.74
C GLY A 141 -2.07 -20.32 -1.37
N ALA A 142 -1.07 -21.19 -1.32
CA ALA A 142 0.27 -20.90 -1.84
C ALA A 142 0.28 -20.53 -3.32
N SER A 143 -0.61 -21.13 -4.13
CA SER A 143 -0.79 -20.78 -5.53
C SER A 143 -1.28 -19.35 -5.71
N THR A 144 -2.29 -18.92 -4.94
CA THR A 144 -2.80 -17.55 -4.97
C THR A 144 -1.76 -16.55 -4.48
N ILE A 145 -0.98 -16.88 -3.44
CA ILE A 145 0.12 -16.01 -2.97
C ILE A 145 1.13 -15.78 -4.10
N ARG A 146 1.46 -16.82 -4.90
CA ARG A 146 2.33 -16.65 -6.07
C ARG A 146 1.69 -15.75 -7.13
N GLN A 147 0.40 -15.90 -7.40
CA GLN A 147 -0.31 -15.04 -8.36
C GLN A 147 -0.38 -13.56 -7.92
N VAL A 148 -0.33 -13.28 -6.61
CA VAL A 148 -0.26 -11.91 -6.09
C VAL A 148 1.18 -11.35 -6.17
N HIS A 149 2.18 -12.22 -6.25
CA HIS A 149 3.59 -11.83 -6.27
C HIS A 149 4.10 -11.48 -7.67
N PHE A 150 3.60 -12.14 -8.72
CA PHE A 150 4.03 -12.02 -10.11
C PHE A 150 3.04 -11.21 -10.94
#